data_AF-A0A1E3GV31-F1
#
_entry.id   AF-A0A1E3GV31-F1
#
_cell.length_a   1.000
_cell.length_b   1.000
_cell.length_c   1.000
_cell.angle_alpha   90.00
_cell.angle_beta   90.00
_cell.angle_gamma   90.00
#
_symmetry.space_group_name_H-M   'P 1'
#
loop_
_entity.id
_entity.type
_entity.pdbx_description
1 polymer ?
#
loop_
_entity_poly.entity_id
_entity_poly.type
_entity_poly.pdbx_seq_one_letter_code
_entity_poly.pdbx_strand_id
1 'polypeptide(L)'
;MKKFSTKWYTRQNKTVNGPFTMALLKSNLQLGRINPQTEISADQQHWQPLSEILEQEVVEPIIPPPLTIDERDGFDRRNDQPLTEAEREMRREQRRKQEPEFLIQQRQQRSELLQRLKPERPARFWPILIIALILIGIFVSAFLFPTPSTLSDADCDSAPAPEVNWENCLKPGMNISSVNMTKANLRNSALAMSNMMNSDLHEADLSYADLQLTNLSYANLQGSNLKGANLQQADLSYSNLTYSDLSFANLRDAKLGGSELQNAILDKAIWIDGRICATGSVGKCL
;
A
#
# COMPACT_ATOMS: atom_id res chain seq x y z
N MET A 1 46.39 34.40 2.22
CA MET A 1 47.21 33.97 3.36
C MET A 1 46.55 32.75 4.00
N LYS A 2 47.18 31.57 3.99
CA LYS A 2 46.62 30.36 4.62
C LYS A 2 46.67 30.56 6.14
N LYS A 3 45.51 30.77 6.79
CA LYS A 3 45.40 30.72 8.26
C LYS A 3 45.77 29.30 8.68
N PHE A 4 46.96 29.11 9.24
CA PHE A 4 47.30 27.86 9.90
C PHE A 4 46.33 27.70 11.07
N SER A 5 45.46 26.68 11.01
CA SER A 5 44.56 26.38 12.12
C SER A 5 45.41 25.95 13.32
N THR A 6 45.46 26.77 14.36
CA THR A 6 46.11 26.42 15.62
C THR A 6 45.59 25.06 16.09
N LYS A 7 46.52 24.13 16.34
CA LYS A 7 46.23 22.78 16.81
C LYS A 7 46.29 22.78 18.33
N TRP A 8 45.32 22.13 18.96
CA TRP A 8 45.12 22.11 20.41
C TRP A 8 45.14 20.67 20.92
N TYR A 9 45.74 20.45 22.07
CA TYR A 9 45.69 19.20 22.83
C TYR A 9 44.73 19.37 24.00
N THR A 10 43.99 18.32 24.36
CA THR A 10 43.12 18.27 25.54
C THR A 10 43.70 17.36 26.61
N ARG A 11 43.48 17.66 27.88
CA ARG A 11 43.89 16.83 29.01
C ARG A 11 42.70 16.55 29.92
N GLN A 12 42.42 15.27 30.13
CA GLN A 12 41.40 14.77 31.08
C GLN A 12 41.98 13.60 31.86
N ASN A 13 41.85 13.59 33.18
CA ASN A 13 42.32 12.50 34.05
C ASN A 13 43.78 12.06 33.75
N LYS A 14 44.68 13.01 33.50
CA LYS A 14 46.10 12.81 33.15
C LYS A 14 46.38 12.17 31.77
N THR A 15 45.35 11.93 30.95
CA THR A 15 45.52 11.51 29.56
C THR A 15 45.49 12.72 28.64
N VAL A 16 46.46 12.83 27.73
CA VAL A 16 46.56 13.91 26.73
C VAL A 16 46.12 13.38 25.38
N ASN A 17 45.15 14.04 24.77
CA ASN A 17 44.58 13.67 23.47
C ASN A 17 44.72 14.83 22.47
N GLY A 18 44.91 14.52 21.19
CA GLY A 18 45.02 15.51 20.13
C GLY A 18 46.13 15.17 19.13
N PRO A 19 46.51 16.11 18.23
CA PRO A 19 46.00 17.48 18.14
C PRO A 19 44.61 17.59 17.48
N PHE A 20 43.81 18.53 17.97
CA PHE A 20 42.48 18.87 17.48
C PHE A 20 42.42 20.31 16.96
N THR A 21 41.49 20.59 16.04
CA THR A 21 41.17 21.98 15.65
C THR A 21 40.17 22.58 16.64
N MET A 22 40.12 23.91 16.75
CA MET A 22 39.14 24.59 17.61
C MET A 22 37.69 24.21 17.25
N ALA A 23 37.40 24.00 15.96
CA ALA A 23 36.09 23.51 15.51
C ALA A 23 35.74 22.13 16.10
N LEU A 24 36.70 21.21 16.16
CA LEU A 24 36.49 19.89 16.72
C LEU A 24 36.32 19.94 18.25
N LEU A 25 37.04 20.83 18.94
CA LEU A 25 36.85 21.06 20.37
C LEU A 25 35.44 21.59 20.67
N LYS A 26 34.96 22.60 19.92
CA LYS A 26 33.59 23.11 20.05
C LYS A 26 32.53 22.02 19.81
N SER A 27 32.70 21.22 18.76
CA SER A 27 31.81 20.09 18.46
C SER A 27 31.81 19.05 19.59
N ASN A 28 32.98 18.66 20.10
CA ASN A 28 33.06 17.71 21.22
C ASN A 28 32.46 18.27 22.52
N LEU A 29 32.55 19.58 22.76
CA LEU A 29 31.90 20.23 23.90
C LEU A 29 30.37 20.24 23.75
N GLN A 30 29.84 20.58 22.58
CA GLN A 30 28.39 20.53 22.29
C GLN A 30 27.83 19.11 22.42
N LEU A 31 28.62 18.11 22.00
CA LEU A 31 28.26 16.69 22.12
C LEU A 31 28.49 16.11 23.53
N GLY A 32 28.94 16.93 24.49
CA GLY A 32 29.20 16.51 25.88
C GLY A 32 30.38 15.54 26.06
N ARG A 33 31.23 15.37 25.04
CA ARG A 33 32.41 14.48 25.08
C ARG A 33 33.57 15.08 25.87
N ILE A 34 33.64 16.40 25.92
CA ILE A 34 34.54 17.16 26.78
C ILE A 34 33.72 18.17 27.56
N ASN A 35 34.25 18.64 28.70
CA ASN A 35 33.55 19.59 29.56
C ASN A 35 34.20 20.99 29.46
N PRO A 36 33.52 22.07 29.89
CA PRO A 36 34.07 23.43 29.87
C PRO A 36 35.37 23.59 30.68
N GLN A 37 35.57 22.72 31.68
CA GLN A 37 36.76 22.68 32.54
C GLN A 37 37.89 21.80 31.97
N THR A 38 37.74 21.28 30.75
CA THR A 38 38.76 20.44 30.12
C THR A 38 39.95 21.32 29.80
N GLU A 39 41.11 20.93 30.31
CA GLU A 39 42.35 21.66 30.09
C GLU A 39 42.79 21.49 28.64
N ILE A 40 43.16 22.60 28.01
CA ILE A 40 43.66 22.65 26.64
C ILE A 40 45.01 23.35 26.56
N SER A 41 45.82 22.94 25.59
CA SER A 41 47.15 23.50 25.37
C SER A 41 47.53 23.46 23.89
N ALA A 42 48.17 24.52 23.38
CA ALA A 42 48.71 24.54 22.02
C ALA A 42 50.14 23.96 21.95
N ASP A 43 50.90 24.05 23.04
CA ASP A 43 52.33 23.70 23.12
C ASP A 43 52.61 22.47 24.02
N GLN A 44 51.57 21.89 24.64
CA GLN A 44 51.60 20.83 25.65
C GLN A 44 52.31 21.19 26.97
N GLN A 45 52.77 22.43 27.11
CA GLN A 45 53.48 22.91 28.30
C GLN A 45 52.57 23.78 29.18
N HIS A 46 51.82 24.69 28.56
CA HIS A 46 50.90 25.59 29.25
C HIS A 46 49.46 25.14 29.05
N TRP A 47 48.75 24.86 30.15
CA TRP A 47 47.39 24.32 30.14
C TRP A 47 46.43 25.35 30.73
N GLN A 48 45.32 25.60 30.02
CA GLN A 48 44.26 26.51 30.44
C GLN A 48 42.89 25.87 30.23
N PRO A 49 41.85 26.22 31.01
CA PRO A 49 40.52 25.67 30.85
C PRO A 49 39.89 26.13 29.52
N LEU A 50 39.14 25.24 28.87
CA LEU A 50 38.46 25.53 27.60
C LEU A 50 37.46 26.69 27.71
N SER A 51 36.86 26.92 28.88
CA SER A 51 35.92 28.03 29.12
C SER A 51 36.53 29.42 28.89
N GLU A 52 37.80 29.64 29.23
CA GLU A 52 38.46 30.95 29.07
C GLU A 52 38.60 31.38 27.61
N ILE A 53 38.75 30.42 26.69
CA ILE A 53 38.78 30.72 25.24
C ILE A 53 37.37 30.99 24.70
N LEU A 54 36.36 30.29 25.21
CA LEU A 54 34.99 30.41 24.73
C LEU A 54 34.32 31.71 25.16
N GLU A 55 34.73 32.29 26.30
CA GLU A 55 34.25 33.59 26.77
C GLU A 55 34.76 34.78 25.95
N GLN A 56 35.81 34.61 25.12
CA GLN A 56 36.34 35.68 24.26
C GLN A 56 35.63 35.83 22.90
N GLU A 57 34.77 34.89 22.51
CA GLU A 57 33.91 35.08 21.33
C GLU A 57 32.63 35.79 21.74
N VAL A 58 32.64 37.11 21.62
CA VAL A 58 31.45 37.98 21.68
C VAL A 58 30.38 37.36 20.77
N VAL A 59 29.30 36.88 21.38
CA VAL A 59 28.13 36.38 20.67
C VAL A 59 27.46 37.57 19.99
N GLU A 60 27.78 37.81 18.72
CA GLU A 60 26.91 38.62 17.87
C GLU A 60 25.52 37.96 17.86
N PRO A 61 24.43 38.71 18.06
CA PRO A 61 23.09 38.15 18.01
C PRO A 61 22.89 37.48 16.65
N ILE A 62 22.56 36.19 16.67
CA ILE A 62 22.26 35.41 15.47
C ILE A 62 20.97 35.98 14.89
N ILE A 63 21.08 36.80 13.84
CA ILE A 63 19.92 37.25 13.07
C ILE A 63 19.55 36.10 12.12
N PRO A 64 18.36 35.50 12.22
CA PRO A 64 17.97 34.42 11.34
C PRO A 64 17.85 34.90 9.88
N PRO A 65 18.25 34.08 8.90
CA PRO A 65 18.08 34.43 7.49
C PRO A 65 16.59 34.52 7.13
N PRO A 66 16.22 35.37 6.15
CA PRO A 66 14.84 35.51 5.73
C PRO A 66 14.31 34.21 5.11
N LEU A 67 13.09 33.81 5.50
CA LEU A 67 12.35 32.69 4.91
C LEU A 67 12.07 32.94 3.42
N THR A 68 12.23 31.90 2.61
CA THR A 68 11.89 31.93 1.18
C THR A 68 10.38 32.12 0.98
N ILE A 69 9.94 32.60 -0.19
CA ILE A 69 8.52 32.91 -0.47
C ILE A 69 7.61 31.69 -0.23
N ASP A 70 8.17 30.50 -0.43
CA ASP A 70 7.46 29.22 -0.36
C ASP A 70 7.34 28.71 1.09
N GLU A 71 8.09 29.30 2.03
CA GLU A 71 8.12 28.98 3.46
C GLU A 71 7.23 29.91 4.31
N ARG A 72 6.53 30.86 3.69
CA ARG A 72 5.59 31.76 4.38
C ARG A 72 4.23 31.10 4.50
N ASP A 73 3.86 30.71 5.71
CA ASP A 73 2.48 30.34 6.00
C ASP A 73 1.61 31.62 6.05
N GLY A 74 0.35 31.54 5.64
CA GLY A 74 -0.54 32.71 5.60
C GLY A 74 -0.85 33.35 6.96
N PHE A 75 -0.20 32.92 8.05
CA PHE A 75 -0.37 33.42 9.41
C PHE A 75 0.71 34.43 9.84
N ASP A 76 1.83 34.56 9.10
CA ASP A 76 2.88 35.58 9.32
C ASP A 76 2.36 37.02 9.38
N ARG A 77 1.18 37.29 8.81
CA ARG A 77 0.52 38.61 8.83
C ARG A 77 -0.22 38.93 10.14
N ARG A 78 -0.39 37.98 11.05
CA ARG A 78 -1.20 38.17 12.28
C ARG A 78 -0.39 38.57 13.51
N ASN A 79 0.94 38.57 13.43
CA ASN A 79 1.77 39.01 14.53
C ASN A 79 1.98 40.53 14.44
N ASP A 80 1.15 41.29 15.15
CA ASP A 80 1.06 42.75 15.13
C ASP A 80 2.21 43.45 15.89
N GLN A 81 3.38 42.79 15.98
CA GLN A 81 4.55 43.43 16.59
C GLN A 81 5.12 44.48 15.64
N PRO A 82 5.26 45.74 16.08
CA PRO A 82 5.82 46.79 15.25
C PRO A 82 7.26 46.44 14.91
N LEU A 83 7.53 46.32 13.60
CA LEU A 83 8.87 46.08 13.07
C LEU A 83 9.83 47.13 13.64
N THR A 84 10.97 46.65 14.13
CA THR A 84 12.09 47.47 14.57
C THR A 84 12.65 48.29 13.40
N GLU A 85 13.34 49.40 13.71
CA GLU A 85 13.95 50.27 12.69
C GLU A 85 14.87 49.47 11.75
N ALA A 86 15.66 48.53 12.31
CA ALA A 86 16.56 47.66 11.57
C ALA A 86 15.83 46.72 10.59
N GLU A 87 14.70 46.14 11.00
CA GLU A 87 13.88 45.30 10.12
C GLU A 87 13.23 46.11 9.00
N ARG A 88 12.88 47.38 9.25
CA ARG A 88 12.35 48.29 8.22
C ARG A 88 13.41 48.65 7.20
N GLU A 89 14.65 48.89 7.61
CA GLU A 89 15.77 49.17 6.71
C GLU A 89 16.12 47.95 5.85
N MET A 90 16.22 46.76 6.44
CA MET A 90 16.40 45.52 5.68
C MET A 90 15.30 45.32 4.63
N ARG A 91 14.03 45.54 4.99
CA ARG A 91 12.93 45.43 4.01
C ARG A 91 13.00 46.49 2.92
N ARG A 92 13.61 47.66 3.15
CA ARG A 92 13.86 48.69 2.12
C ARG A 92 14.96 48.24 1.18
N GLU A 93 16.03 47.65 1.69
CA GLU A 93 17.15 47.14 0.89
C GLU A 93 16.79 45.91 0.05
N GLN A 94 15.87 45.08 0.54
CA GLN A 94 15.35 43.89 -0.14
C GLN A 94 14.28 44.21 -1.20
N ARG A 95 13.86 45.48 -1.37
CA ARG A 95 12.98 45.84 -2.48
C ARG A 95 13.74 45.61 -3.79
N ARG A 96 13.06 44.98 -4.76
CA ARG A 96 13.62 44.74 -6.10
C ARG A 96 14.18 46.06 -6.64
N LYS A 97 15.50 46.13 -6.79
CA LYS A 97 16.17 47.27 -7.42
C LYS A 97 15.79 47.31 -8.90
N GLN A 98 15.72 48.51 -9.46
CA GLN A 98 15.46 48.66 -10.89
C GLN A 98 16.55 47.93 -11.68
N GLU A 99 16.13 47.07 -12.60
CA GLU A 99 17.05 46.27 -13.39
C GLU A 99 17.81 47.16 -14.38
N PRO A 100 19.12 46.96 -14.57
CA PRO A 100 19.88 47.69 -15.57
C PRO A 100 19.30 47.53 -16.98
N GLU A 101 19.22 48.63 -17.74
CA GLU A 101 18.64 48.64 -19.10
C GLU A 101 19.28 47.63 -20.05
N PHE A 102 20.58 47.35 -19.90
CA PHE A 102 21.30 46.40 -20.77
C PHE A 102 20.77 44.96 -20.65
N LEU A 103 20.33 44.53 -19.46
CA LEU A 103 19.75 43.19 -19.24
C LEU A 103 18.35 43.08 -19.83
N ILE A 104 17.60 44.18 -19.78
CA ILE A 104 16.28 44.29 -20.41
C ILE A 104 16.43 44.18 -21.94
N GLN A 105 17.37 44.94 -22.52
CA GLN A 105 17.67 44.89 -23.95
C GLN A 105 18.15 43.50 -24.41
N GLN A 106 19.05 42.87 -23.65
CA GLN A 106 19.54 41.53 -23.98
C GLN A 106 18.42 40.50 -24.01
N ARG A 107 17.46 40.56 -23.07
CA ARG A 107 16.29 39.68 -23.08
C ARG A 107 15.36 39.95 -24.26
N GLN A 108 15.15 41.23 -24.60
CA GLN A 108 14.33 41.60 -25.76
C GLN A 108 14.95 41.06 -27.06
N GLN A 109 16.25 41.26 -27.26
CA GLN A 109 16.97 40.74 -28.43
C GLN A 109 16.93 39.22 -28.53
N ARG A 110 17.11 38.52 -27.39
CA ARG A 110 16.98 37.05 -27.33
C ARG A 110 15.57 36.60 -27.72
N SER A 111 14.54 37.25 -27.20
CA SER A 111 13.14 36.94 -27.52
C SER A 111 12.84 37.14 -29.00
N GLU A 112 13.35 38.23 -29.58
CA GLU A 112 13.17 38.52 -31.00
C GLU A 112 13.88 37.48 -31.89
N LEU A 113 15.09 37.09 -31.51
CA LEU A 113 15.86 36.06 -32.22
C LEU A 113 15.18 34.68 -32.14
N LEU A 114 14.61 34.33 -30.98
CA LEU A 114 13.81 33.10 -30.82
C LEU A 114 12.52 33.11 -31.65
N GLN A 115 11.88 34.27 -31.81
CA GLN A 115 10.69 34.39 -32.67
C GLN A 115 11.06 34.23 -34.15
N ARG A 116 12.16 34.84 -34.60
CA ARG A 116 12.63 34.70 -36.00
C ARG A 116 13.08 33.27 -36.32
N LEU A 117 13.68 32.58 -35.35
CA LEU A 117 14.12 31.19 -35.51
C LEU A 117 13.01 30.17 -35.21
N LYS A 118 11.78 30.61 -34.88
CA LYS A 118 10.68 29.70 -34.55
C LYS A 118 10.31 28.91 -35.81
N PRO A 119 10.52 27.58 -35.84
CA PRO A 119 10.18 26.80 -37.02
C PRO A 119 8.66 26.77 -37.19
N GLU A 120 8.16 27.13 -38.36
CA GLU A 120 6.77 26.93 -38.74
C GLU A 120 6.52 25.43 -38.95
N ARG A 121 6.23 24.71 -37.87
CA ARG A 121 5.72 23.34 -37.96
C ARG A 121 4.21 23.43 -38.20
N PRO A 122 3.68 23.07 -39.38
CA PRO A 122 2.25 23.09 -39.61
C PRO A 122 1.61 22.12 -38.61
N ALA A 123 0.62 22.60 -37.85
CA ALA A 123 -0.12 21.79 -36.91
C ALA A 123 -0.82 20.65 -37.68
N ARG A 124 -0.24 19.45 -37.64
CA ARG A 124 -0.84 18.26 -38.27
C ARG A 124 -1.93 17.75 -37.34
N PHE A 125 -3.17 18.18 -37.57
CA PHE A 125 -4.35 17.70 -36.85
C PHE A 125 -4.82 16.31 -37.29
N TRP A 126 -4.31 15.82 -38.42
CA TRP A 126 -4.62 14.49 -38.96
C TRP A 126 -4.51 13.31 -37.99
N PRO A 127 -3.46 13.17 -37.14
CA PRO A 127 -3.42 12.12 -36.13
C PRO A 127 -4.60 12.18 -35.13
N ILE A 128 -5.05 13.39 -34.77
CA ILE A 128 -6.20 13.57 -33.86
C ILE A 128 -7.50 13.14 -34.55
N LEU A 129 -7.66 13.50 -35.84
CA LEU A 129 -8.80 13.06 -36.66
C LEU A 129 -8.85 11.53 -36.83
N ILE A 130 -7.70 10.89 -37.04
CA ILE A 130 -7.62 9.43 -37.16
C ILE A 130 -8.04 8.76 -35.85
N ILE A 131 -7.54 9.24 -34.71
CA ILE A 131 -7.92 8.71 -33.39
C ILE A 131 -9.43 8.89 -33.15
N ALA A 132 -9.98 10.07 -33.47
CA ALA A 132 -11.40 10.34 -33.31
C ALA A 132 -12.26 9.38 -34.16
N LEU A 133 -11.87 9.12 -35.42
CA LEU A 133 -12.57 8.18 -36.30
C LEU A 133 -12.51 6.74 -35.78
N ILE A 134 -11.38 6.30 -35.23
CA ILE A 134 -11.24 4.98 -34.61
C ILE A 134 -12.18 4.85 -33.40
N LEU A 135 -12.22 5.85 -32.52
CA LEU A 135 -13.10 5.85 -31.34
C LEU A 135 -14.59 5.83 -31.72
N ILE A 136 -14.98 6.61 -32.74
CA ILE A 136 -16.34 6.59 -33.28
C ILE A 136 -16.65 5.19 -33.85
N GLY A 137 -15.72 4.58 -34.57
CA GLY A 137 -15.86 3.23 -35.10
C GLY A 137 -16.09 2.19 -33.99
N ILE A 138 -15.29 2.22 -32.92
CA ILE A 138 -15.46 1.34 -31.76
C ILE A 138 -16.81 1.56 -31.09
N PHE A 139 -17.23 2.81 -30.91
CA PHE A 139 -18.52 3.13 -30.29
C PHE A 139 -19.70 2.63 -31.13
N VAL A 140 -19.66 2.86 -32.44
CA VAL A 140 -20.66 2.35 -33.40
C VAL A 140 -20.66 0.82 -33.42
N SER A 141 -19.49 0.18 -33.37
CA SER A 141 -19.40 -1.28 -33.31
C SER A 141 -20.00 -1.83 -32.02
N ALA A 142 -19.75 -1.18 -30.87
CA ALA A 142 -20.32 -1.59 -29.59
C ALA A 142 -21.86 -1.46 -29.58
N PHE A 143 -22.41 -0.50 -30.31
CA PHE A 143 -23.85 -0.31 -30.44
C PHE A 143 -24.51 -1.30 -31.42
N LEU A 144 -23.86 -1.58 -32.55
CA LEU A 144 -24.35 -2.50 -33.57
C LEU A 144 -24.17 -3.98 -33.18
N PHE A 145 -23.15 -4.27 -32.39
CA PHE A 145 -22.82 -5.60 -31.89
C PHE A 145 -22.71 -5.55 -30.37
N PRO A 146 -23.85 -5.42 -29.64
CA PRO A 146 -23.83 -5.51 -28.20
C PRO A 146 -23.29 -6.89 -27.82
N THR A 147 -22.13 -6.92 -27.16
CA THR A 147 -21.66 -8.17 -26.56
C THR A 147 -22.66 -8.54 -25.47
N PRO A 148 -23.22 -9.75 -25.45
CA PRO A 148 -24.04 -10.19 -24.34
C PRO A 148 -23.19 -10.04 -23.07
N SER A 149 -23.62 -9.18 -22.16
CA SER A 149 -23.04 -9.17 -20.83
C SER A 149 -23.46 -10.48 -20.21
N THR A 150 -22.53 -11.43 -20.14
CA THR A 150 -22.66 -12.61 -19.29
C THR A 150 -22.42 -12.18 -17.85
N LEU A 151 -23.18 -11.19 -17.36
CA LEU A 151 -23.45 -11.17 -15.93
C LEU A 151 -24.35 -12.40 -15.75
N SER A 152 -23.76 -13.46 -15.20
CA SER A 152 -24.47 -14.57 -14.59
C SER A 152 -25.53 -13.95 -13.67
N ASP A 153 -26.75 -13.75 -14.17
CA ASP A 153 -27.83 -13.23 -13.35
C ASP A 153 -28.21 -14.38 -12.44
N ALA A 154 -27.73 -14.31 -11.20
CA ALA A 154 -28.11 -15.26 -10.18
C ALA A 154 -29.63 -15.22 -10.04
N ASP A 155 -30.28 -16.37 -10.22
CA ASP A 155 -31.71 -16.52 -10.08
C ASP A 155 -32.02 -17.06 -8.68
N CYS A 156 -31.92 -16.20 -7.69
CA CYS A 156 -32.17 -16.58 -6.29
C CYS A 156 -33.64 -16.96 -6.01
N ASP A 157 -34.58 -16.65 -6.91
CA ASP A 157 -36.01 -16.96 -6.70
C ASP A 157 -36.43 -18.26 -7.38
N SER A 158 -35.62 -18.78 -8.31
CA SER A 158 -35.83 -20.09 -8.91
C SER A 158 -35.93 -21.21 -7.88
N ALA A 159 -36.80 -22.18 -8.19
CA ALA A 159 -36.88 -23.43 -7.48
C ALA A 159 -35.59 -24.25 -7.69
N PRO A 160 -35.21 -25.12 -6.74
CA PRO A 160 -34.04 -25.99 -6.90
C PRO A 160 -34.23 -26.91 -8.12
N ALA A 161 -33.27 -26.87 -9.03
CA ALA A 161 -33.28 -27.61 -10.29
C ALA A 161 -31.84 -27.87 -10.76
N PRO A 162 -31.62 -28.78 -11.73
CA PRO A 162 -30.33 -28.91 -12.40
C PRO A 162 -29.89 -27.60 -13.04
N GLU A 163 -28.59 -27.31 -13.02
CA GLU A 163 -27.97 -26.10 -13.61
C GLU A 163 -28.51 -24.77 -13.06
N VAL A 164 -29.23 -24.80 -11.93
CA VAL A 164 -29.75 -23.59 -11.28
C VAL A 164 -28.60 -22.68 -10.85
N ASN A 165 -28.80 -21.38 -11.04
CA ASN A 165 -27.80 -20.37 -10.69
C ASN A 165 -28.20 -19.65 -9.40
N TRP A 166 -27.71 -20.12 -8.25
CA TRP A 166 -27.85 -19.45 -6.96
C TRP A 166 -26.54 -18.80 -6.48
N GLU A 167 -25.70 -18.33 -7.40
CA GLU A 167 -24.48 -17.61 -7.05
C GLU A 167 -24.78 -16.41 -6.15
N ASN A 168 -24.07 -16.27 -5.03
CA ASN A 168 -24.25 -15.20 -4.04
C ASN A 168 -25.64 -15.14 -3.35
N CYS A 169 -26.47 -16.18 -3.45
CA CYS A 169 -27.81 -16.15 -2.83
C CYS A 169 -27.78 -16.38 -1.32
N LEU A 170 -28.69 -15.73 -0.59
CA LEU A 170 -28.92 -15.94 0.85
C LEU A 170 -30.08 -16.91 1.08
N LYS A 171 -29.75 -18.15 1.40
CA LYS A 171 -30.69 -19.30 1.48
C LYS A 171 -30.45 -20.19 2.73
N PRO A 172 -30.31 -19.64 3.95
CA PRO A 172 -30.08 -20.46 5.14
C PRO A 172 -31.33 -21.26 5.53
N GLY A 173 -31.13 -22.46 6.10
CA GLY A 173 -32.21 -23.28 6.65
C GLY A 173 -33.20 -23.84 5.63
N MET A 174 -32.81 -23.94 4.35
CA MET A 174 -33.67 -24.50 3.31
C MET A 174 -33.88 -26.00 3.51
N ASN A 175 -35.08 -26.49 3.18
CA ASN A 175 -35.34 -27.93 3.11
C ASN A 175 -35.47 -28.37 1.65
N ILE A 176 -34.37 -28.90 1.11
CA ILE A 176 -34.23 -29.35 -0.29
C ILE A 176 -33.65 -30.76 -0.36
N SER A 177 -34.11 -31.64 0.54
CA SER A 177 -33.72 -33.05 0.57
C SER A 177 -34.24 -33.81 -0.64
N SER A 178 -33.45 -34.74 -1.18
CA SER A 178 -33.80 -35.59 -2.33
C SER A 178 -34.10 -34.81 -3.61
N VAL A 179 -33.47 -33.65 -3.80
CA VAL A 179 -33.63 -32.83 -5.00
C VAL A 179 -32.44 -33.01 -5.95
N ASN A 180 -32.71 -32.96 -7.25
CA ASN A 180 -31.67 -32.93 -8.28
C ASN A 180 -31.25 -31.48 -8.57
N MET A 181 -29.99 -31.17 -8.25
CA MET A 181 -29.31 -29.91 -8.52
C MET A 181 -27.95 -30.16 -9.19
N THR A 182 -27.89 -31.17 -10.06
CA THR A 182 -26.71 -31.50 -10.87
C THR A 182 -26.22 -30.24 -11.60
N LYS A 183 -24.91 -29.96 -11.54
CA LYS A 183 -24.27 -28.79 -12.17
C LYS A 183 -24.80 -27.43 -11.72
N ALA A 184 -25.49 -27.34 -10.58
CA ALA A 184 -25.93 -26.05 -10.05
C ALA A 184 -24.73 -25.14 -9.73
N ASN A 185 -24.87 -23.85 -9.99
CA ASN A 185 -23.94 -22.83 -9.54
C ASN A 185 -24.42 -22.27 -8.19
N LEU A 186 -23.80 -22.70 -7.11
CA LEU A 186 -24.09 -22.34 -5.72
C LEU A 186 -22.92 -21.56 -5.10
N ARG A 187 -22.04 -21.00 -5.93
CA ARG A 187 -20.82 -20.33 -5.51
C ARG A 187 -21.14 -19.15 -4.60
N ASN A 188 -20.40 -19.03 -3.49
CA ASN A 188 -20.53 -17.97 -2.50
C ASN A 188 -21.97 -17.79 -1.96
N SER A 189 -22.79 -18.84 -2.00
CA SER A 189 -24.15 -18.83 -1.46
C SER A 189 -24.14 -19.12 0.04
N ALA A 190 -25.12 -18.58 0.77
CA ALA A 190 -25.32 -18.89 2.18
C ALA A 190 -26.40 -19.97 2.32
N LEU A 191 -25.98 -21.21 2.55
CA LEU A 191 -26.82 -22.40 2.66
C LEU A 191 -26.75 -23.03 4.06
N ALA A 192 -26.19 -22.32 5.04
CA ALA A 192 -26.01 -22.81 6.41
C ALA A 192 -27.32 -23.35 7.00
N MET A 193 -27.23 -24.41 7.80
CA MET A 193 -28.35 -25.10 8.46
C MET A 193 -29.39 -25.71 7.49
N SER A 194 -29.09 -25.80 6.20
CA SER A 194 -30.03 -26.39 5.23
C SER A 194 -30.05 -27.93 5.33
N ASN A 195 -31.17 -28.53 4.93
CA ASN A 195 -31.32 -29.96 4.74
C ASN A 195 -31.22 -30.28 3.24
N MET A 196 -30.09 -30.87 2.84
CA MET A 196 -29.77 -31.32 1.49
C MET A 196 -29.50 -32.84 1.47
N MET A 197 -30.08 -33.57 2.43
CA MET A 197 -29.95 -35.01 2.55
C MET A 197 -30.39 -35.70 1.25
N ASN A 198 -29.60 -36.66 0.77
CA ASN A 198 -29.91 -37.47 -0.41
C ASN A 198 -30.09 -36.65 -1.70
N SER A 199 -29.61 -35.40 -1.74
CA SER A 199 -29.71 -34.55 -2.94
C SER A 199 -28.58 -34.85 -3.93
N ASP A 200 -28.87 -34.66 -5.21
CA ASP A 200 -27.89 -34.83 -6.28
C ASP A 200 -27.24 -33.49 -6.62
N LEU A 201 -25.96 -33.36 -6.28
CA LEU A 201 -25.09 -32.19 -6.47
C LEU A 201 -23.89 -32.56 -7.36
N HIS A 202 -24.04 -33.59 -8.20
CA HIS A 202 -23.02 -34.01 -9.16
C HIS A 202 -22.52 -32.82 -9.98
N GLU A 203 -21.22 -32.60 -10.01
CA GLU A 203 -20.56 -31.47 -10.72
C GLU A 203 -21.07 -30.07 -10.34
N ALA A 204 -21.73 -29.89 -9.19
CA ALA A 204 -22.14 -28.56 -8.73
C ALA A 204 -20.95 -27.69 -8.29
N ASP A 205 -21.03 -26.37 -8.50
CA ASP A 205 -20.08 -25.41 -7.97
C ASP A 205 -20.58 -24.85 -6.64
N LEU A 206 -20.00 -25.31 -5.54
CA LEU A 206 -20.24 -24.88 -4.16
C LEU A 206 -19.02 -24.10 -3.61
N SER A 207 -18.16 -23.57 -4.48
CA SER A 207 -16.96 -22.88 -4.04
C SER A 207 -17.29 -21.67 -3.18
N TYR A 208 -16.59 -21.53 -2.06
CA TYR A 208 -16.83 -20.48 -1.05
C TYR A 208 -18.25 -20.44 -0.46
N ALA A 209 -19.08 -21.47 -0.68
CA ALA A 209 -20.42 -21.52 -0.09
C ALA A 209 -20.32 -21.69 1.44
N ASP A 210 -21.27 -21.07 2.15
CA ASP A 210 -21.46 -21.32 3.58
C ASP A 210 -22.43 -22.49 3.77
N LEU A 211 -21.89 -23.63 4.19
CA LEU A 211 -22.58 -24.90 4.42
C LEU A 211 -22.47 -25.33 5.89
N GLN A 212 -22.22 -24.38 6.80
CA GLN A 212 -22.12 -24.66 8.23
C GLN A 212 -23.41 -25.33 8.72
N LEU A 213 -23.27 -26.42 9.50
CA LEU A 213 -24.41 -27.19 10.06
C LEU A 213 -25.37 -27.77 9.00
N THR A 214 -25.01 -27.77 7.71
CA THR A 214 -25.85 -28.31 6.65
C THR A 214 -25.86 -29.84 6.70
N ASN A 215 -27.03 -30.43 6.50
CA ASN A 215 -27.15 -31.88 6.35
C ASN A 215 -27.00 -32.27 4.87
N LEU A 216 -25.84 -32.84 4.54
CA LEU A 216 -25.47 -33.40 3.23
C LEU A 216 -25.35 -34.93 3.29
N SER A 217 -25.93 -35.58 4.32
CA SER A 217 -25.84 -37.03 4.45
C SER A 217 -26.48 -37.71 3.23
N TYR A 218 -25.84 -38.77 2.74
CA TYR A 218 -26.24 -39.48 1.51
C TYR A 218 -26.27 -38.64 0.22
N ALA A 219 -25.78 -37.39 0.23
CA ALA A 219 -25.76 -36.55 -0.97
C ALA A 219 -24.74 -37.08 -2.00
N ASN A 220 -25.07 -36.93 -3.28
CA ASN A 220 -24.12 -37.17 -4.37
C ASN A 220 -23.38 -35.87 -4.70
N LEU A 221 -22.13 -35.74 -4.27
CA LEU A 221 -21.25 -34.60 -4.50
C LEU A 221 -20.09 -34.95 -5.45
N GLN A 222 -20.24 -36.02 -6.24
CA GLN A 222 -19.20 -36.47 -7.16
C GLN A 222 -18.81 -35.35 -8.14
N GLY A 223 -17.51 -35.07 -8.25
CA GLY A 223 -16.98 -34.05 -9.15
C GLY A 223 -17.35 -32.60 -8.78
N SER A 224 -17.97 -32.36 -7.63
CA SER A 224 -18.34 -31.01 -7.19
C SER A 224 -17.11 -30.16 -6.83
N ASN A 225 -17.23 -28.84 -7.01
CA ASN A 225 -16.24 -27.87 -6.58
C ASN A 225 -16.65 -27.29 -5.22
N LEU A 226 -16.00 -27.71 -4.13
CA LEU A 226 -16.21 -27.24 -2.76
C LEU A 226 -15.04 -26.37 -2.27
N LYS A 227 -14.24 -25.82 -3.20
CA LYS A 227 -13.04 -25.06 -2.87
C LYS A 227 -13.37 -23.88 -1.96
N GLY A 228 -12.72 -23.83 -0.79
CA GLY A 228 -12.91 -22.77 0.20
C GLY A 228 -14.28 -22.76 0.87
N ALA A 229 -15.12 -23.78 0.68
CA ALA A 229 -16.43 -23.85 1.34
C ALA A 229 -16.31 -23.97 2.86
N ASN A 230 -17.26 -23.37 3.59
CA ASN A 230 -17.37 -23.53 5.03
C ASN A 230 -18.29 -24.72 5.36
N LEU A 231 -17.71 -25.86 5.69
CA LEU A 231 -18.42 -27.11 6.04
C LEU A 231 -18.35 -27.41 7.55
N GLN A 232 -18.10 -26.39 8.38
CA GLN A 232 -18.00 -26.58 9.83
C GLN A 232 -19.26 -27.27 10.38
N GLN A 233 -19.08 -28.34 11.13
CA GLN A 233 -20.19 -29.10 11.74
C GLN A 233 -21.23 -29.65 10.75
N ALA A 234 -20.94 -29.67 9.45
CA ALA A 234 -21.82 -30.27 8.45
C ALA A 234 -21.89 -31.79 8.60
N ASP A 235 -23.03 -32.38 8.23
CA ASP A 235 -23.18 -33.84 8.18
C ASP A 235 -22.99 -34.33 6.75
N LEU A 236 -21.84 -34.94 6.46
CA LEU A 236 -21.48 -35.54 5.18
C LEU A 236 -21.48 -37.08 5.26
N SER A 237 -22.15 -37.65 6.27
CA SER A 237 -22.15 -39.10 6.46
C SER A 237 -22.73 -39.81 5.22
N TYR A 238 -22.04 -40.83 4.72
CA TYR A 238 -22.42 -41.58 3.53
C TYR A 238 -22.56 -40.76 2.23
N SER A 239 -22.03 -39.53 2.16
CA SER A 239 -22.01 -38.75 0.92
C SER A 239 -20.96 -39.27 -0.06
N ASN A 240 -21.22 -39.16 -1.37
CA ASN A 240 -20.22 -39.42 -2.40
C ASN A 240 -19.46 -38.14 -2.75
N LEU A 241 -18.21 -38.00 -2.30
CA LEU A 241 -17.31 -36.87 -2.59
C LEU A 241 -16.23 -37.25 -3.62
N THR A 242 -16.40 -38.35 -4.35
CA THR A 242 -15.40 -38.84 -5.29
C THR A 242 -15.09 -37.77 -6.35
N TYR A 243 -13.80 -37.52 -6.62
CA TYR A 243 -13.33 -36.48 -7.55
C TYR A 243 -13.71 -35.02 -7.21
N SER A 244 -14.24 -34.73 -6.02
CA SER A 244 -14.53 -33.35 -5.61
C SER A 244 -13.26 -32.55 -5.30
N ASP A 245 -13.32 -31.22 -5.46
CA ASP A 245 -12.27 -30.31 -4.99
C ASP A 245 -12.68 -29.65 -3.66
N LEU A 246 -12.08 -30.08 -2.56
CA LEU A 246 -12.26 -29.56 -1.21
C LEU A 246 -11.06 -28.70 -0.78
N SER A 247 -10.22 -28.24 -1.72
CA SER A 247 -9.04 -27.42 -1.41
C SER A 247 -9.44 -26.19 -0.61
N PHE A 248 -8.71 -25.87 0.46
CA PHE A 248 -8.99 -24.75 1.37
C PHE A 248 -10.35 -24.79 2.08
N ALA A 249 -11.15 -25.85 1.93
CA ALA A 249 -12.43 -25.97 2.62
C ALA A 249 -12.23 -26.15 4.13
N ASN A 250 -13.22 -25.75 4.92
CA ASN A 250 -13.20 -25.90 6.37
C ASN A 250 -14.15 -27.00 6.82
N LEU A 251 -13.65 -28.19 7.11
CA LEU A 251 -14.42 -29.35 7.57
C LEU A 251 -14.36 -29.53 9.09
N ARG A 252 -13.93 -28.53 9.86
CA ARG A 252 -13.79 -28.66 11.31
C ARG A 252 -15.09 -29.17 11.95
N ASP A 253 -14.99 -30.21 12.75
CA ASP A 253 -16.12 -30.88 13.43
C ASP A 253 -17.20 -31.46 12.48
N ALA A 254 -16.94 -31.58 11.17
CA ALA A 254 -17.85 -32.23 10.22
C ALA A 254 -17.89 -33.75 10.41
N LYS A 255 -19.03 -34.38 10.09
CA LYS A 255 -19.19 -35.83 10.14
C LYS A 255 -18.95 -36.44 8.75
N LEU A 256 -17.95 -37.30 8.63
CA LEU A 256 -17.57 -37.99 7.38
C LEU A 256 -17.78 -39.51 7.46
N GLY A 257 -18.62 -39.99 8.39
CA GLY A 257 -18.82 -41.42 8.59
C GLY A 257 -19.36 -42.10 7.34
N GLY A 258 -18.57 -42.98 6.72
CA GLY A 258 -18.96 -43.68 5.49
C GLY A 258 -18.93 -42.83 4.21
N SER A 259 -18.44 -41.59 4.24
CA SER A 259 -18.32 -40.77 3.03
C SER A 259 -17.26 -41.34 2.08
N GLU A 260 -17.52 -41.30 0.78
CA GLU A 260 -16.57 -41.72 -0.26
C GLU A 260 -15.69 -40.54 -0.67
N LEU A 261 -14.39 -40.60 -0.37
CA LEU A 261 -13.43 -39.51 -0.65
C LEU A 261 -12.44 -39.88 -1.77
N GLN A 262 -12.67 -40.93 -2.54
CA GLN A 262 -11.69 -41.39 -3.51
C GLN A 262 -11.40 -40.27 -4.53
N ASN A 263 -10.13 -39.93 -4.72
CA ASN A 263 -9.68 -38.83 -5.58
C ASN A 263 -10.20 -37.42 -5.21
N ALA A 264 -10.76 -37.21 -4.02
CA ALA A 264 -11.12 -35.88 -3.55
C ALA A 264 -9.85 -35.05 -3.25
N ILE A 265 -9.74 -33.83 -3.76
CA ILE A 265 -8.58 -32.96 -3.52
C ILE A 265 -8.78 -32.22 -2.20
N LEU A 266 -7.84 -32.33 -1.27
CA LEU A 266 -7.93 -31.82 0.09
C LEU A 266 -6.85 -30.79 0.43
N ASP A 267 -6.22 -30.21 -0.59
CA ASP A 267 -5.07 -29.32 -0.42
C ASP A 267 -5.42 -28.13 0.48
N LYS A 268 -4.68 -28.00 1.60
CA LYS A 268 -4.87 -26.92 2.58
C LYS A 268 -6.26 -26.86 3.22
N ALA A 269 -7.07 -27.91 3.10
CA ALA A 269 -8.33 -27.99 3.84
C ALA A 269 -8.07 -28.02 5.35
N ILE A 270 -8.95 -27.39 6.14
CA ILE A 270 -8.99 -27.59 7.59
C ILE A 270 -9.80 -28.86 7.83
N TRP A 271 -9.15 -29.90 8.33
CA TRP A 271 -9.73 -31.22 8.53
C TRP A 271 -10.69 -31.28 9.72
N ILE A 272 -11.36 -32.41 9.89
CA ILE A 272 -12.37 -32.63 10.95
C ILE A 272 -11.84 -32.41 12.37
N ASP A 273 -10.56 -32.68 12.61
CA ASP A 273 -9.87 -32.46 13.90
C ASP A 273 -9.22 -31.06 14.00
N GLY A 274 -9.37 -30.23 12.97
CA GLY A 274 -8.84 -28.88 12.90
C GLY A 274 -7.42 -28.75 12.37
N ARG A 275 -6.74 -29.84 12.01
CA ARG A 275 -5.41 -29.75 11.36
C ARG A 275 -5.55 -29.30 9.90
N ILE A 276 -4.51 -28.67 9.35
CA ILE A 276 -4.49 -28.25 7.95
C ILE A 276 -3.81 -29.34 7.12
N CYS A 277 -4.49 -29.83 6.09
CA CYS A 277 -3.95 -30.86 5.20
C CYS A 277 -2.77 -30.34 4.37
N ALA A 278 -1.77 -31.19 4.12
CA ALA A 278 -0.65 -30.85 3.25
C ALA A 278 -1.08 -30.69 1.78
N THR A 279 -0.24 -30.04 0.97
CA THR A 279 -0.41 -29.99 -0.50
C THR A 279 -0.17 -31.39 -1.08
N GLY A 280 -0.97 -31.80 -2.07
CA GLY A 280 -1.01 -33.16 -2.60
C GLY A 280 -1.90 -34.11 -1.79
N SER A 281 -2.74 -33.61 -0.88
CA SER A 281 -3.67 -34.45 -0.12
C SER A 281 -4.81 -34.88 -1.03
N VAL A 282 -4.88 -36.17 -1.35
CA VAL A 282 -5.92 -36.74 -2.22
C VAL A 282 -6.60 -37.90 -1.53
N GLY A 283 -7.90 -37.77 -1.29
CA GLY A 283 -8.78 -38.69 -0.58
C GLY A 283 -8.46 -38.95 0.89
N LYS A 284 -7.29 -38.52 1.36
CA LYS A 284 -6.88 -38.50 2.76
C LYS A 284 -6.10 -37.22 3.03
N CYS A 285 -6.31 -36.66 4.21
CA CYS A 285 -5.57 -35.52 4.72
C CYS A 285 -4.20 -35.98 5.23
N LEU A 286 -3.12 -35.59 4.52
CA LEU A 286 -1.72 -35.85 4.86
C LEU A 286 -1.22 -34.88 5.93
#